data_AF-A0A975AZB2-F1
#
_entry.id   AF-A0A975AZB2-F1
#
_cell.length_a   1.000
_cell.length_b   1.000
_cell.length_c   1.000
_cell.angle_alpha   90.00
_cell.angle_beta   90.00
_cell.angle_gamma   90.00
#
_symmetry.space_group_name_H-M   'P 1'
#
loop_
_entity.id
_entity.type
_entity.pdbx_description
1 polymer ?
#
loop_
_entity_poly.entity_id
_entity_poly.type
_entity_poly.pdbx_seq_one_letter_code
_entity_poly.pdbx_strand_id
1 'polypeptide(L)' 'MTYEEFLAMLRDNYNKMLLTKKETAKELGTSEATIDRLRKNGLITSKKVLGQIMFSIDEIARFLTVS' A
#
# COMPACT_ATOMS: atom_id res chain seq x y z
N MET A 1 1.26 16.34 -6.02
CA MET A 1 1.80 15.53 -4.91
C MET A 1 2.81 14.58 -5.51
N THR A 2 4.05 14.64 -5.08
CA THR A 2 5.16 13.82 -5.59
C THR A 2 5.25 12.50 -4.82
N TYR A 3 6.00 11.53 -5.35
CA TYR A 3 6.23 10.24 -4.69
C TYR A 3 6.80 10.43 -3.28
N GLU A 4 7.77 11.32 -3.12
CA GLU A 4 8.42 11.56 -1.83
C GLU A 4 7.47 12.19 -0.80
N GLU A 5 6.61 13.12 -1.23
CA GLU A 5 5.59 13.71 -0.35
C GLU A 5 4.59 12.66 0.13
N PHE A 6 4.15 11.76 -0.76
CA PHE A 6 3.21 10.71 -0.41
C PHE A 6 3.85 9.64 0.48
N LEU A 7 5.09 9.27 0.19
CA LEU A 7 5.87 8.35 1.02
C LEU A 7 6.10 8.91 2.42
N ALA A 8 6.42 10.21 2.52
CA ALA A 8 6.56 10.91 3.79
C ALA A 8 5.25 10.92 4.58
N MET A 9 4.12 11.22 3.94
CA MET A 9 2.79 11.14 4.56
C MET A 9 2.47 9.72 5.07
N LEU A 10 2.72 8.68 4.26
CA LEU A 10 2.49 7.29 4.69
C LEU A 10 3.39 6.88 5.86
N ARG A 11 4.67 7.29 5.83
CA ARG A 11 5.60 7.06 6.93
C ARG A 11 5.13 7.74 8.21
N ASP A 12 4.65 8.97 8.11
CA ASP A 12 4.18 9.74 9.26
C ASP A 12 2.87 9.18 9.83
N ASN A 13 1.89 8.86 8.97
CA ASN A 13 0.59 8.34 9.38
C ASN A 13 0.66 6.97 10.06
N TYR A 14 1.47 6.06 9.51
CA TYR A 14 1.48 4.66 9.96
C TYR A 14 2.66 4.32 10.85
N ASN A 15 3.72 5.13 10.83
CA ASN A 15 4.99 4.92 11.55
C ASN A 15 5.57 3.51 11.34
N LYS A 16 5.21 2.87 10.23
CA LYS A 16 5.50 1.48 9.87
C LYS A 16 5.76 1.42 8.38
N MET A 17 6.72 0.58 7.98
CA MET A 17 7.04 0.36 6.57
C MET A 17 6.05 -0.59 5.87
N LEU A 18 5.13 -1.20 6.63
CA LEU A 18 4.22 -2.23 6.18
C LEU A 18 2.80 -1.88 6.61
N LEU A 19 1.90 -1.77 5.64
CA LEU A 19 0.47 -1.56 5.83
C LEU A 19 -0.28 -2.87 5.72
N THR A 20 -1.35 -2.99 6.48
CA THR A 20 -2.32 -4.05 6.29
C THR A 20 -3.17 -3.78 5.05
N LYS A 21 -3.88 -4.81 4.60
CA LYS A 21 -4.81 -4.71 3.47
C LYS A 21 -5.87 -3.63 3.64
N LYS A 22 -6.37 -3.45 4.87
CA LYS A 22 -7.37 -2.44 5.23
C LYS A 22 -6.84 -1.03 5.10
N GLU A 23 -5.65 -0.79 5.64
CA GLU A 23 -4.97 0.51 5.58
C GLU A 23 -4.66 0.87 4.13
N THR A 24 -4.08 -0.09 3.38
CA THR A 24 -3.81 0.05 1.95
C THR A 24 -5.09 0.41 1.17
N ALA A 25 -6.19 -0.32 1.42
CA ALA A 25 -7.48 -0.03 0.78
C ALA A 25 -7.96 1.39 1.08
N LYS A 26 -7.83 1.83 2.34
CA LYS A 26 -8.21 3.18 2.78
C LYS A 26 -7.37 4.27 2.10
N GLU A 27 -6.05 4.10 2.04
CA GLU A 27 -5.13 5.06 1.41
C GLU A 27 -5.32 5.14 -0.12
N LEU A 28 -5.54 4.00 -0.78
CA LEU A 28 -5.87 3.98 -2.20
C LEU A 28 -7.31 4.42 -2.49
N GLY A 29 -8.12 4.74 -1.47
CA GLY A 29 -9.53 5.10 -1.63
C GLY A 29 -10.36 3.99 -2.30
N THR A 30 -9.99 2.73 -2.09
CA THR A 30 -10.59 1.58 -2.76
C THR A 30 -11.04 0.50 -1.78
N SER A 31 -11.71 -0.54 -2.29
CA SER A 31 -12.16 -1.67 -1.47
C SER A 31 -11.06 -2.71 -1.29
N GLU A 32 -11.10 -3.48 -0.20
CA GLU A 32 -10.20 -4.62 0.02
C GLU A 32 -10.21 -5.63 -1.15
N ALA A 33 -11.35 -5.75 -1.85
CA ALA A 33 -11.47 -6.57 -3.06
C ALA A 33 -10.64 -6.04 -4.24
N THR A 34 -10.54 -4.72 -4.40
CA THR A 34 -9.67 -4.09 -5.40
C THR A 34 -8.21 -4.33 -5.05
N ILE A 35 -7.83 -4.21 -3.78
CA ILE A 35 -6.48 -4.55 -3.31
C ILE A 35 -6.14 -6.02 -3.61
N ASP A 36 -7.09 -6.95 -3.41
CA ASP A 36 -6.88 -8.36 -3.79
C ASP A 36 -6.70 -8.54 -5.30
N ARG A 37 -7.44 -7.79 -6.12
CA ARG A 37 -7.26 -7.77 -7.58
C ARG A 37 -5.89 -7.21 -7.97
N LEU A 38 -5.48 -6.07 -7.40
CA LEU A 38 -4.18 -5.45 -7.65
C LEU A 38 -3.04 -6.39 -7.28
N ARG A 39 -3.16 -7.05 -6.12
CA ARG A 39 -2.21 -8.09 -5.68
C ARG A 39 -2.18 -9.26 -6.66
N LYS A 40 -3.35 -9.77 -7.09
CA LYS A 40 -3.44 -10.90 -8.03
C LYS A 40 -2.90 -10.56 -9.42
N ASN A 41 -3.03 -9.29 -9.83
CA ASN A 41 -2.49 -8.76 -11.07
C ASN A 41 -0.99 -8.41 -10.99
N GLY A 42 -0.36 -8.54 -9.81
CA GLY A 42 1.05 -8.20 -9.62
C GLY A 42 1.35 -6.70 -9.63
N LEU A 43 0.32 -5.86 -9.48
CA LEU A 43 0.44 -4.40 -9.47
C LEU A 43 0.96 -3.86 -8.12
N ILE A 44 0.66 -4.58 -7.04
CA ILE A 44 1.17 -4.29 -5.70
C ILE A 44 1.75 -5.56 -5.09
N THR A 45 2.93 -5.43 -4.49
CA THR A 45 3.58 -6.56 -3.82
C THR A 45 3.09 -6.67 -2.39
N SER A 46 2.73 -7.89 -2.00
CA SER A 46 2.34 -8.20 -0.63
C SER A 46 3.34 -9.16 -0.01
N LYS A 47 3.80 -8.87 1.20
CA LYS A 47 4.54 -9.79 2.05
C LYS A 47 3.61 -10.46 3.05
N LYS A 48 3.82 -11.75 3.28
CA LYS A 48 3.16 -12.47 4.37
C LYS A 48 4.07 -12.41 5.60
N VAL A 49 3.66 -11.66 6.62
CA VAL A 49 4.40 -11.54 7.89
C VAL A 49 3.51 -12.08 9.01
N LEU A 50 4.00 -13.06 9.75
CA LEU A 50 3.26 -13.69 10.87
C LEU A 50 1.83 -14.15 10.51
N GLY A 51 1.64 -14.67 9.29
CA GLY A 51 0.33 -15.13 8.81
C GLY A 51 -0.57 -14.05 8.23
N GLN A 52 -0.22 -12.77 8.38
CA GLN A 52 -0.98 -11.63 7.84
C GLN A 52 -0.37 -11.11 6.53
N ILE A 53 -1.24 -10.63 5.64
CA ILE A 53 -0.83 -10.01 4.38
C ILE A 53 -0.57 -8.53 4.66
N MET A 54 0.68 -8.13 4.41
CA MET A 54 1.18 -6.78 4.55
C MET A 54 1.69 -6.24 3.23
N PHE A 55 1.64 -4.94 3.02
CA PHE A 55 2.00 -4.24 1.80
C PHE A 55 3.02 -3.16 2.14
N SER A 56 4.08 -3.03 1.35
CA SER A 56 5.08 -1.99 1.60
C SER A 56 4.50 -0.62 1.25
N ILE A 57 4.66 0.37 2.15
CA ILE A 57 4.28 1.77 1.86
C ILE A 57 5.00 2.32 0.63
N ASP A 58 6.21 1.84 0.38
CA ASP A 58 7.05 2.24 -0.75
C ASP A 58 6.41 1.87 -2.09
N GLU A 59 5.93 0.64 -2.19
CA GLU A 59 5.25 0.13 -3.37
C GLU A 59 3.87 0.77 -3.55
N ILE A 60 3.16 1.05 -2.46
CA ILE A 60 1.89 1.77 -2.52
C ILE A 60 2.09 3.21 -3.02
N ALA A 61 3.06 3.93 -2.47
CA ALA A 61 3.39 5.28 -2.90
C ALA A 61 3.78 5.30 -4.38
N ARG A 62 4.60 4.33 -4.81
CA ARG A 62 5.02 4.17 -6.20
C ARG A 62 3.84 3.90 -7.14
N PHE A 63 2.92 3.03 -6.73
CA PHE A 63 1.72 2.71 -7.51
C PHE A 63 0.84 3.95 -7.72
N LEU A 64 0.65 4.77 -6.68
CA LEU A 64 -0.21 5.96 -6.73
C LEU A 64 0.40 7.15 -7.47
N THR A 65 1.72 7.22 -7.60
CA THR A 65 2.41 8.36 -8.23
C THR A 65 2.89 8.11 -9.65
N VAL A 66 2.88 6.86 -10.12
CA VAL A 66 3.26 6.49 -11.49
C VAL A 66 2.03 6.36 -12.41
N SER A 67 0.80 6.59 -11.94
CA SER A 67 -0.44 6.59 -12.75
C SER A 67 -1.04 7.98 -12.96
#